data_AF-A0A524D2Y8-F1
#
_entry.id   AF-A0A524D2Y8-F1
#
_cell.length_a   1.000
_cell.length_b   1.000
_cell.length_c   1.000
_cell.angle_alpha   90.00
_cell.angle_beta   90.00
_cell.angle_gamma   90.00
#
_symmetry.space_group_name_H-M   'P 1'
#
loop_
_entity.id
_entity.type
_entity.pdbx_description
1 polymer ?
#
loop_
_entity_poly.entity_id
_entity_poly.type
_entity_poly.pdbx_seq_one_letter_code
_entity_poly.pdbx_strand_id
1 'polypeptide(L)'
;MAQMITDLLQNIYNRIAQLGQEIQNLKASLDALNKNIEEKIANLTAQLEEFQNEIDTTKGKYLETVKDMGGEVTSELMKLQEGLGLKDLEKLIENMENFAKLSEEVLSQDTVNLLLSEAINSVKGLKKSMSE
;
A
#
# COMPACT_ATOMS: atom_id res chain seq x y z
N MET A 1 -70.13 37.94 -51.99
CA MET A 1 -69.13 38.49 -51.06
C MET A 1 -69.32 38.00 -49.62
N ALA A 2 -70.52 38.08 -49.02
CA ALA A 2 -70.76 37.61 -47.65
C ALA A 2 -70.49 36.09 -47.43
N GLN A 3 -70.87 35.24 -48.39
CA GLN A 3 -70.61 33.79 -48.31
C GLN A 3 -69.11 33.46 -48.26
N MET A 4 -68.31 34.08 -49.13
CA MET A 4 -66.86 33.89 -49.21
C MET A 4 -66.14 34.34 -47.93
N ILE A 5 -66.60 35.42 -47.30
CA ILE A 5 -66.07 35.87 -45.99
C ILE A 5 -66.42 34.85 -44.89
N THR A 6 -67.62 34.29 -44.93
CA THR A 6 -68.07 33.27 -43.98
C THR A 6 -67.25 31.98 -44.11
N ASP A 7 -67.01 31.52 -45.34
CA ASP A 7 -66.21 30.32 -45.61
C ASP A 7 -64.75 30.50 -45.17
N LEU A 8 -64.16 31.70 -45.39
CA LEU A 8 -62.82 32.03 -44.92
C LEU A 8 -62.72 32.07 -43.39
N LEU A 9 -63.70 32.66 -42.71
CA LEU A 9 -63.75 32.66 -41.25
C LEU A 9 -63.84 31.23 -40.71
N GLN A 10 -64.68 30.39 -41.31
CA GLN A 10 -64.84 29.00 -40.89
C GLN A 10 -63.56 28.17 -41.13
N ASN A 11 -62.84 28.43 -42.23
CA ASN A 11 -61.53 27.83 -42.47
C ASN A 11 -60.50 28.24 -41.41
N ILE A 12 -60.46 29.54 -41.05
CA ILE A 12 -59.58 30.05 -39.99
C ILE A 12 -59.94 29.41 -38.65
N TYR A 13 -61.22 29.30 -38.29
CA TYR A 13 -61.65 28.63 -37.05
C TYR A 13 -61.20 27.18 -36.99
N ASN A 14 -61.39 26.41 -38.07
CA ASN A 14 -60.95 25.02 -38.14
C ASN A 14 -59.42 24.89 -37.96
N ARG A 15 -58.67 25.80 -38.58
CA ARG A 15 -57.20 25.81 -38.52
C ARG A 15 -56.69 26.22 -37.13
N ILE A 16 -57.35 27.16 -36.46
CA ILE A 16 -57.08 27.51 -35.06
C ILE A 16 -57.35 26.31 -34.15
N ALA A 17 -58.46 25.59 -34.35
CA ALA A 17 -58.77 24.40 -33.56
C ALA A 17 -57.73 23.29 -33.75
N GLN A 18 -57.30 23.04 -34.99
CA GLN A 18 -56.22 22.08 -35.30
C GLN A 18 -54.90 22.48 -34.64
N LEU A 19 -54.48 23.73 -34.77
CA LEU A 19 -53.27 24.25 -34.11
C LEU A 19 -53.37 24.13 -32.59
N GLY A 20 -54.54 24.40 -32.00
CA GLY A 20 -54.79 24.20 -30.57
C GLY A 20 -54.56 22.76 -30.13
N GLN A 21 -55.02 21.79 -30.92
CA GLN A 21 -54.80 20.37 -30.66
C GLN A 21 -53.32 19.98 -30.80
N GLU A 22 -52.64 20.45 -31.84
CA GLU A 22 -51.21 20.19 -32.04
C GLU A 22 -50.36 20.75 -30.90
N ILE A 23 -50.67 21.96 -30.43
CA ILE A 23 -50.00 22.57 -29.28
C ILE A 23 -50.20 21.74 -28.01
N GLN A 24 -51.41 21.23 -27.77
CA GLN A 24 -51.67 20.35 -26.62
C GLN A 24 -50.90 19.04 -26.71
N ASN A 25 -50.84 18.43 -27.90
CA ASN A 25 -50.08 17.20 -28.12
C ASN A 25 -48.57 17.40 -27.92
N LEU A 26 -48.03 18.53 -28.40
CA LEU A 26 -46.63 18.91 -28.20
C LEU A 26 -46.34 19.13 -26.72
N LYS A 27 -47.24 19.83 -26.00
CA LYS A 27 -47.10 20.02 -24.56
C LYS A 27 -47.04 18.69 -23.81
N ALA A 28 -47.97 17.77 -24.11
CA ALA A 28 -47.98 16.44 -23.50
C ALA A 28 -46.69 15.65 -23.79
N SER A 29 -46.16 15.75 -25.02
CA SER A 29 -44.90 15.11 -25.41
C SER A 29 -43.71 15.71 -24.67
N LEU A 30 -43.70 17.03 -24.44
CA LEU A 30 -42.65 17.73 -23.72
C LEU A 30 -42.68 17.41 -22.22
N ASP A 31 -43.87 17.33 -21.63
CA ASP A 31 -44.06 16.91 -20.23
C ASP A 31 -43.58 15.46 -20.03
N ALA A 32 -43.90 14.55 -20.97
CA ALA A 32 -43.44 13.17 -20.94
C ALA A 32 -41.90 13.06 -21.09
N LEU A 33 -41.32 13.86 -21.98
CA LEU A 33 -39.87 13.91 -22.17
C LEU A 33 -39.15 14.43 -20.91
N ASN A 34 -39.66 15.50 -20.31
CA ASN A 34 -39.10 16.04 -19.07
C ASN A 34 -39.13 15.01 -17.95
N LYS A 35 -40.26 14.32 -17.76
CA LYS A 35 -40.36 13.23 -16.78
C LYS A 35 -39.35 12.12 -17.05
N ASN A 36 -39.18 11.71 -18.32
CA ASN A 36 -38.22 10.67 -18.68
C ASN A 36 -36.76 11.10 -18.41
N ILE A 37 -36.44 12.38 -18.66
CA ILE A 37 -35.12 12.94 -18.37
C ILE A 37 -34.88 12.95 -16.85
N GLU A 38 -35.85 13.40 -16.05
CA GLU A 38 -35.76 13.39 -14.59
C GLU A 38 -35.54 11.98 -14.04
N GLU A 39 -36.30 10.99 -14.53
CA GLU A 39 -36.13 9.59 -14.15
C GLU A 39 -34.75 9.05 -14.53
N LYS A 40 -34.26 9.37 -15.74
CA LYS A 40 -32.90 8.96 -16.18
C LYS A 40 -31.82 9.61 -15.34
N ILE A 41 -31.95 10.88 -14.99
CA ILE A 41 -31.00 11.59 -14.12
C ILE A 41 -30.99 10.94 -12.75
N ALA A 42 -32.16 10.70 -12.14
CA ALA A 42 -32.25 10.06 -10.83
C ALA A 42 -31.60 8.67 -10.82
N ASN A 43 -31.85 7.87 -11.86
CA ASN A 43 -31.25 6.55 -12.00
C ASN A 43 -29.72 6.62 -12.17
N LEU A 44 -29.22 7.55 -12.99
CA LEU A 44 -27.78 7.75 -13.16
C LEU A 44 -27.11 8.22 -11.87
N THR A 45 -27.74 9.13 -11.12
CA THR A 45 -27.24 9.57 -9.82
C THR A 45 -27.14 8.41 -8.84
N ALA A 46 -28.18 7.56 -8.75
CA ALA A 46 -28.16 6.38 -7.88
C ALA A 46 -27.03 5.40 -8.26
N GLN A 47 -26.83 5.15 -9.55
CA GLN A 47 -25.75 4.28 -10.04
C GLN A 47 -24.36 4.85 -9.73
N LEU A 48 -24.19 6.18 -9.81
CA LEU A 48 -22.93 6.83 -9.46
C LEU A 48 -22.63 6.74 -7.97
N GLU A 49 -23.65 6.87 -7.11
CA GLU A 49 -23.51 6.69 -5.66
C GLU A 49 -23.13 5.25 -5.31
N GLU A 50 -23.77 4.26 -5.94
CA GLU A 50 -23.43 2.84 -5.77
C GLU A 50 -21.98 2.56 -6.20
N PHE A 51 -21.58 3.05 -7.38
CA PHE A 51 -20.23 2.89 -7.88
C PHE A 51 -19.18 3.56 -6.99
N GLN A 52 -19.48 4.74 -6.43
CA GLN A 52 -18.59 5.41 -5.48
C GLN A 52 -18.41 4.57 -4.20
N ASN A 53 -19.48 4.01 -3.66
CA ASN A 53 -19.42 3.13 -2.49
C ASN A 53 -18.63 1.84 -2.76
N GLU A 54 -18.76 1.26 -3.95
CA GLU A 54 -17.98 0.09 -4.37
C GLU A 54 -16.48 0.42 -4.47
N ILE A 55 -16.13 1.59 -5.03
CA ILE A 55 -14.74 2.07 -5.10
C ILE A 55 -14.17 2.21 -3.69
N ASP A 56 -14.87 2.88 -2.79
CA ASP A 56 -14.37 3.13 -1.43
C ASP A 56 -14.21 1.83 -0.64
N THR A 57 -15.15 0.90 -0.79
CA THR A 57 -15.07 -0.44 -0.20
C THR A 57 -13.89 -1.24 -0.76
N THR A 58 -13.72 -1.23 -2.08
CA THR A 58 -12.64 -1.96 -2.76
C THR A 58 -11.27 -1.41 -2.39
N LYS A 59 -11.14 -0.07 -2.35
CA LYS A 59 -9.93 0.62 -1.91
C LYS A 59 -9.56 0.26 -0.47
N GLY A 60 -10.55 0.22 0.43
CA GLY A 60 -10.36 -0.20 1.82
C GLY A 60 -9.81 -1.62 1.92
N LYS A 61 -10.46 -2.58 1.24
CA LYS A 61 -10.03 -4.00 1.22
C LYS A 61 -8.63 -4.19 0.64
N TYR A 62 -8.31 -3.47 -0.45
CA TYR A 62 -6.99 -3.56 -1.06
C TYR A 62 -5.90 -3.02 -0.12
N LEU A 63 -6.16 -1.90 0.55
CA LEU A 63 -5.23 -1.32 1.51
C LEU A 63 -4.98 -2.26 2.70
N GLU A 64 -6.04 -2.87 3.23
CA GLU A 64 -5.96 -3.86 4.30
C GLU A 64 -5.14 -5.08 3.87
N THR A 65 -5.43 -5.64 2.70
CA THR A 65 -4.70 -6.79 2.15
C THR A 65 -3.21 -6.50 1.97
N VAL A 66 -2.87 -5.31 1.43
CA VAL A 66 -1.46 -4.90 1.26
C VAL A 66 -0.76 -4.72 2.61
N LYS A 67 -1.46 -4.18 3.61
CA LYS A 67 -0.92 -4.03 4.97
C LYS A 67 -0.64 -5.39 5.61
N ASP A 68 -1.57 -6.33 5.46
CA ASP A 68 -1.44 -7.69 6.00
C ASP A 68 -0.28 -8.44 5.34
N MET A 69 -0.20 -8.40 4.00
CA MET A 69 0.95 -8.95 3.27
C MET A 69 2.28 -8.32 3.71
N GLY A 70 2.32 -7.00 3.91
CA GLY A 70 3.52 -6.32 4.41
C GLY A 70 3.93 -6.80 5.81
N GLY A 71 2.96 -7.04 6.69
CA GLY A 71 3.17 -7.62 8.01
C GLY A 71 3.70 -9.05 7.95
N GLU A 72 3.08 -9.90 7.12
CA GLU A 72 3.51 -11.29 6.92
C GLU A 72 4.92 -11.37 6.35
N VAL A 73 5.23 -10.61 5.29
CA VAL A 73 6.57 -10.56 4.70
C VAL A 73 7.61 -10.12 5.73
N THR A 74 7.29 -9.10 6.54
CA THR A 74 8.19 -8.64 7.61
C THR A 74 8.43 -9.76 8.63
N SER A 75 7.37 -10.47 9.03
CA SER A 75 7.49 -11.60 9.97
C SER A 75 8.33 -12.75 9.40
N GLU A 76 8.13 -13.11 8.13
CA GLU A 76 8.89 -14.17 7.47
C GLU A 76 10.36 -13.77 7.29
N LEU A 77 10.64 -12.50 6.98
CA LEU A 77 12.02 -11.98 6.93
C LEU A 77 12.71 -12.06 8.29
N MET A 78 12.00 -11.75 9.40
CA MET A 78 12.56 -11.90 10.75
C MET A 78 12.88 -13.37 11.06
N LYS A 79 11.96 -14.29 10.78
CA LYS A 79 12.20 -15.74 10.96
C LYS A 79 13.38 -16.22 10.13
N LEU A 80 13.54 -15.72 8.91
CA LEU A 80 14.66 -16.07 8.04
C LEU A 80 15.99 -15.52 8.56
N GLN A 81 16.02 -14.28 9.07
CA GLN A 81 17.20 -13.70 9.71
C GLN A 81 17.63 -14.50 10.95
N GLU A 82 16.65 -14.93 11.76
CA GLU A 82 16.89 -15.79 12.93
C GLU A 82 17.36 -17.19 12.51
N GLY A 83 16.69 -17.81 11.53
CA GLY A 83 17.03 -19.14 11.03
C GLY A 83 18.38 -19.23 10.32
N LEU A 84 18.83 -18.15 9.68
CA LEU A 84 20.19 -18.04 9.13
C LEU A 84 21.24 -17.76 10.21
N GLY A 85 20.83 -17.45 11.44
CA GLY A 85 21.75 -17.15 12.54
C GLY A 85 22.65 -15.96 12.25
N LEU A 86 22.20 -14.96 11.48
CA LEU A 86 23.04 -13.83 11.06
C LEU A 86 23.63 -13.08 12.26
N LYS A 87 22.85 -12.94 13.34
CA LYS A 87 23.33 -12.37 14.62
C LYS A 87 24.40 -13.23 15.29
N ASP A 88 24.28 -14.55 15.20
CA ASP A 88 25.25 -15.47 15.77
C ASP A 88 26.55 -15.47 14.94
N LEU A 89 26.43 -15.32 13.62
CA LEU A 89 27.54 -15.11 12.69
C LEU A 89 28.28 -13.80 12.97
N GLU A 90 27.58 -12.69 13.18
CA GLU A 90 28.20 -11.41 13.58
C GLU A 90 28.98 -11.55 14.90
N LYS A 91 28.38 -12.19 15.92
CA LYS A 91 29.08 -12.47 17.17
C LYS A 91 30.30 -13.37 16.99
N LEU A 92 30.21 -14.37 16.13
CA LEU A 92 31.34 -15.25 15.84
C LEU A 92 32.50 -14.47 15.21
N ILE A 93 32.21 -13.59 14.26
CA ILE A 93 33.21 -12.72 13.62
C ILE A 93 33.87 -11.84 14.68
N GLU A 94 33.10 -11.18 15.54
CA GLU A 94 33.62 -10.34 16.63
C GLU A 94 34.54 -11.13 17.57
N ASN A 95 34.11 -12.34 17.97
CA ASN A 95 34.93 -13.23 18.80
C ASN A 95 36.24 -13.64 18.12
N MET A 96 36.20 -13.91 16.81
CA MET A 96 37.39 -14.25 16.04
C MET A 96 38.35 -13.08 15.91
N GLU A 97 37.86 -11.86 15.70
CA GLU A 97 38.68 -10.65 15.68
C GLU A 97 39.35 -10.38 17.04
N ASN A 98 38.61 -10.54 18.14
CA ASN A 98 39.15 -10.40 19.48
C ASN A 98 40.20 -11.48 19.78
N PHE A 99 39.95 -12.72 19.38
CA PHE A 99 40.92 -13.80 19.50
C PHE A 99 42.19 -13.54 18.70
N ALA A 100 42.07 -13.02 17.47
CA ALA A 100 43.21 -12.66 16.64
C ALA A 100 44.08 -11.58 17.31
N LYS A 101 43.47 -10.52 17.82
CA LYS A 101 44.16 -9.45 18.56
C LYS A 101 44.88 -9.99 19.79
N LEU A 102 44.18 -10.78 20.61
CA LEU A 102 44.77 -11.39 21.81
C LEU A 102 45.94 -12.30 21.46
N SER A 103 45.82 -13.09 20.39
CA SER A 103 46.89 -13.96 19.92
C SER A 103 48.10 -13.16 19.46
N GLU A 104 47.89 -12.05 18.76
CA GLU A 104 48.96 -11.14 18.33
C GLU A 104 49.68 -10.50 19.52
N GLU A 105 48.94 -10.09 20.56
CA GLU A 105 49.51 -9.56 21.80
C GLU A 105 50.31 -10.62 22.57
N VAL A 106 49.79 -11.82 22.76
CA VAL A 106 50.46 -12.90 23.50
C VAL A 106 51.71 -13.40 22.76
N LEU A 107 51.64 -13.49 21.43
CA LEU A 107 52.78 -13.91 20.59
C LEU A 107 53.75 -12.77 20.28
N SER A 108 53.49 -11.55 20.78
CA SER A 108 54.42 -10.44 20.64
C SER A 108 55.79 -10.81 21.21
N GLN A 109 56.84 -10.42 20.51
CA GLN A 109 58.22 -10.78 20.87
C GLN A 109 58.58 -10.35 22.29
N ASP A 110 58.05 -9.21 22.74
CA ASP A 110 58.24 -8.70 24.10
C ASP A 110 57.59 -9.61 25.16
N THR A 111 56.35 -10.04 24.93
CA THR A 111 55.64 -10.94 25.85
C THR A 111 56.28 -12.32 25.88
N VAL A 112 56.68 -12.86 24.72
CA VAL A 112 57.39 -14.13 24.61
C VAL A 112 58.72 -14.08 25.35
N ASN A 113 59.50 -13.01 25.17
CA ASN A 113 60.78 -12.83 25.86
C ASN A 113 60.58 -12.73 27.38
N LEU A 114 59.52 -12.06 27.84
CA LEU A 114 59.20 -11.93 29.26
C LEU A 114 58.86 -13.30 29.87
N LEU A 115 58.00 -14.08 29.21
CA LEU A 115 57.62 -15.43 29.64
C LEU A 115 58.80 -16.40 29.64
N LEU A 116 59.65 -16.35 28.62
CA LEU A 116 60.90 -17.13 28.57
C LEU A 116 61.84 -16.74 29.72
N SER A 117 61.94 -15.46 30.03
CA SER A 117 62.76 -14.96 31.13
C SER A 117 62.24 -15.45 32.49
N GLU A 118 60.93 -15.41 32.73
CA GLU A 118 60.31 -15.96 33.93
C GLU A 118 60.48 -17.48 34.04
N ALA A 119 60.32 -18.22 32.94
CA ALA A 119 60.52 -19.66 32.91
C ALA A 119 61.97 -20.03 33.23
N ILE A 120 62.95 -19.35 32.61
CA ILE A 120 64.37 -19.54 32.89
C ILE A 120 64.68 -19.24 34.36
N ASN A 121 64.10 -18.17 34.92
CA ASN A 121 64.29 -17.80 36.32
C ASN A 121 63.69 -18.83 37.28
N SER A 122 62.51 -19.38 36.98
CA SER A 122 61.90 -20.48 37.74
C SER A 122 62.75 -21.74 37.73
N VAL A 123 63.28 -22.14 36.56
CA VAL A 123 64.18 -23.30 36.44
C VAL A 123 65.48 -23.07 37.22
N LYS A 124 66.06 -21.86 37.16
CA LYS A 124 67.23 -21.51 37.97
C LYS A 124 66.93 -21.59 39.47
N GLY A 125 65.77 -21.09 39.90
CA GLY A 125 65.32 -21.17 41.30
C GLY A 125 65.18 -22.61 41.78
N LEU A 126 64.49 -23.46 41.00
CA LEU A 126 64.36 -24.89 41.27
C LEU A 126 65.72 -25.59 41.35
N LYS A 127 66.60 -25.35 40.38
CA LYS A 127 67.94 -25.93 40.37
C LYS A 127 68.73 -25.54 41.62
N LYS A 128 68.61 -24.27 42.06
CA LYS A 128 69.27 -23.78 43.27
C LYS A 128 68.73 -24.47 44.52
N SER A 129 67.41 -24.63 44.63
CA SER A 129 66.77 -25.36 45.73
C SER A 129 67.05 -26.87 45.76
N MET A 130 67.45 -27.47 44.63
CA MET A 130 67.85 -28.87 44.55
C MET A 130 69.36 -29.09 44.80
N SER A 131 70.13 -28.00 44.88
CA SER A 131 71.61 -28.03 45.06
C SER A 131 72.05 -27.59 46.47
N GLU A 132 71.10 -27.21 47.33
CA GLU A 132 71.22 -27.04 48.78
C GLU A 132 70.71 -28.31 49.49
#